data_AF-A0A914GBL6-F1
#
_entry.id   AF-A0A914GBL6-F1
#
_cell.length_a   1.000
_cell.length_b   1.000
_cell.length_c   1.000
_cell.angle_alpha   90.00
_cell.angle_beta   90.00
_cell.angle_gamma   90.00
#
_symmetry.space_group_name_H-M   'P 1'
#
loop_
_entity.id
_entity.type
_entity.pdbx_description
1 polymer ?
#
loop_
_entity_poly.entity_id
_entity_poly.type
_entity_poly.pdbx_seq_one_letter_code
_entity_poly.pdbx_strand_id
1 'polypeptide(L)'
;MAQFDIFNLTKHVEDDEMRFTLLIEFMNNLYSNTKEDSKNKVTKNLVAKILEVYSHEDSRFRTDPRLLHAWDLLGRTSIFLKYDAVMQNVDGLGYFKTSPEFFRLWAAYLAEKKDRTNF
;
A
#
# COMPACT_ATOMS: atom_id res chain seq x y z
N MET A 1 -15.67 18.59 5.46
CA MET A 1 -14.48 18.40 4.60
C MET A 1 -14.87 17.51 3.44
N ALA A 2 -14.82 18.01 2.21
CA ALA A 2 -15.07 17.18 1.03
C ALA A 2 -13.96 16.13 0.93
N GLN A 3 -14.34 14.84 0.92
CA GLN A 3 -13.42 13.76 0.65
C GLN A 3 -13.03 13.85 -0.83
N PHE A 4 -11.79 14.25 -1.10
CA PHE A 4 -11.27 14.39 -2.47
C PHE A 4 -11.16 12.98 -3.09
N ASP A 5 -12.08 12.63 -3.99
CA ASP A 5 -12.14 11.30 -4.62
C ASP A 5 -11.29 11.28 -5.90
N ILE A 6 -9.99 11.09 -5.74
CA ILE A 6 -9.02 11.02 -6.85
C ILE A 6 -9.37 9.95 -7.89
N PHE A 7 -10.11 8.90 -7.50
CA PHE A 7 -10.59 7.90 -8.46
C PHE A 7 -11.65 8.48 -9.40
N ASN A 8 -12.53 9.35 -8.92
CA ASN A 8 -13.49 10.04 -9.80
C ASN A 8 -12.82 11.02 -10.74
N LEU A 9 -11.70 11.62 -10.34
CA LEU A 9 -10.92 12.53 -11.19
C LEU A 9 -10.12 11.78 -12.26
N THR A 10 -9.68 10.56 -11.95
CA THR A 10 -8.86 9.74 -12.85
C THR A 10 -9.67 8.69 -13.64
N LYS A 11 -10.99 8.59 -13.43
CA LYS A 11 -11.87 7.62 -14.13
C LYS A 11 -11.92 7.78 -15.65
N HIS A 12 -11.55 8.95 -16.16
CA HIS A 12 -11.54 9.26 -17.59
C HIS A 12 -10.17 8.99 -18.25
N VAL A 13 -9.18 8.57 -17.48
CA VAL A 13 -7.88 8.15 -18.00
C VAL A 13 -8.03 6.71 -18.49
N GLU A 14 -8.03 6.52 -19.80
CA GLU A 14 -8.20 5.21 -20.45
C GLU A 14 -6.95 4.32 -20.30
N ASP A 15 -5.77 4.93 -20.16
CA ASP A 15 -4.53 4.20 -19.93
C ASP A 15 -4.39 3.80 -18.45
N ASP A 16 -4.51 2.51 -18.18
CA ASP A 16 -4.40 1.94 -16.84
C ASP A 16 -3.04 2.17 -16.17
N GLU A 17 -1.94 2.19 -16.93
CA GLU A 17 -0.60 2.44 -16.38
C GLU A 17 -0.44 3.91 -15.97
N MET A 18 -0.96 4.82 -16.80
CA MET A 18 -1.00 6.24 -16.50
C MET A 18 -1.89 6.51 -15.27
N ARG A 19 -3.08 5.89 -15.24
CA ARG A 19 -4.02 5.98 -14.12
C ARG A 19 -3.40 5.44 -12.84
N PHE A 20 -2.73 4.29 -12.90
CA PHE A 20 -2.01 3.69 -11.78
C PHE A 20 -0.93 4.62 -11.25
N THR A 21 -0.09 5.16 -12.14
CA THR A 21 1.00 6.07 -11.78
C THR A 21 0.48 7.30 -11.06
N LEU A 22 -0.57 7.94 -11.59
CA LEU A 22 -1.19 9.11 -10.94
C LEU A 22 -1.72 8.79 -9.54
N LEU A 23 -2.34 7.63 -9.34
CA LEU A 23 -2.86 7.22 -8.05
C LEU A 23 -1.75 6.93 -7.04
N ILE A 24 -0.64 6.32 -7.47
CA ILE A 24 0.54 6.07 -6.63
C ILE A 24 1.22 7.40 -6.25
N GLU A 25 1.41 8.32 -7.19
CA GLU A 25 1.98 9.63 -6.90
C GLU A 25 1.11 10.42 -5.92
N PHE A 26 -0.21 10.40 -6.11
CA PHE A 26 -1.14 11.03 -5.19
C PHE A 26 -1.09 10.39 -3.80
N MET A 27 -1.01 9.07 -3.71
CA MET A 27 -0.81 8.34 -2.45
C MET A 27 0.47 8.77 -1.73
N ASN A 28 1.59 8.83 -2.44
CA ASN A 28 2.88 9.24 -1.89
C ASN A 28 2.86 10.68 -1.40
N ASN A 29 2.28 11.59 -2.20
CA ASN A 29 2.11 12.99 -1.83
C ASN A 29 1.22 13.14 -0.60
N LEU A 30 0.12 12.41 -0.54
CA LEU A 30 -0.79 12.44 0.60
C LEU A 30 -0.10 11.94 1.88
N TYR A 31 0.61 10.81 1.79
CA TYR A 31 1.32 10.23 2.94
C TYR A 31 2.44 11.14 3.45
N SER A 32 3.16 11.81 2.54
CA SER A 32 4.26 12.72 2.89
C SER A 32 3.80 14.03 3.52
N ASN A 33 2.68 14.60 3.03
CA ASN A 33 2.21 15.93 3.44
C ASN A 33 1.17 15.93 4.57
N THR A 34 0.65 14.77 4.98
CA THR A 34 -0.33 14.69 6.07
C THR A 34 0.38 14.63 7.42
N LYS A 35 -0.13 15.36 8.44
CA LYS A 35 0.40 15.25 9.82
C LYS A 35 0.25 13.83 10.35
N GLU A 36 1.21 13.37 11.16
CA GLU A 36 1.33 11.99 11.63
C GLU A 36 0.05 11.43 12.26
N ASP A 37 -0.64 12.23 13.07
CA ASP A 37 -1.92 11.87 13.71
C ASP A 37 -3.10 11.71 12.73
N SER A 38 -3.00 12.32 11.54
CA SER A 38 -4.06 12.35 10.51
C SER A 38 -3.78 11.44 9.32
N LYS A 39 -2.57 10.90 9.19
CA LYS A 39 -2.14 10.03 8.07
C LYS A 39 -3.01 8.79 7.94
N ASN A 40 -3.44 8.22 9.06
CA ASN A 40 -3.96 6.86 9.08
C ASN A 40 -5.32 6.69 8.40
N LYS A 41 -6.26 7.65 8.49
CA LYS A 41 -7.61 7.44 7.94
C LYS A 41 -7.70 7.71 6.43
N VAL A 42 -7.15 8.83 5.97
CA VAL A 42 -7.27 9.24 4.57
C VAL A 42 -6.36 8.39 3.68
N THR A 43 -5.11 8.16 4.10
CA THR A 43 -4.17 7.33 3.34
C THR A 43 -4.63 5.88 3.28
N LYS A 44 -5.16 5.31 4.37
CA LYS A 44 -5.67 3.93 4.36
C LYS A 44 -6.77 3.70 3.34
N ASN A 45 -7.77 4.59 3.27
CA ASN A 45 -8.89 4.42 2.34
C ASN A 45 -8.43 4.49 0.88
N LEU A 46 -7.52 5.41 0.57
CA LEU A 46 -6.92 5.53 -0.75
C LEU A 46 -6.12 4.27 -1.11
N VAL A 47 -5.22 3.84 -0.23
CA VAL A 47 -4.39 2.65 -0.40
C VAL A 47 -5.25 1.40 -0.60
N ALA A 48 -6.27 1.19 0.23
CA ALA A 48 -7.16 0.04 0.10
C ALA A 48 -7.86 -0.01 -1.26
N LYS A 49 -8.31 1.14 -1.77
CA LYS A 49 -8.97 1.24 -3.09
C LYS A 49 -7.98 1.03 -4.24
N ILE A 50 -6.73 1.50 -4.13
CA ILE A 50 -5.67 1.20 -5.10
C ILE A 50 -5.42 -0.31 -5.15
N LEU A 51 -5.29 -0.94 -3.99
CA LEU A 51 -5.06 -2.38 -3.90
C LEU A 51 -6.25 -3.19 -4.44
N GLU A 52 -7.49 -2.79 -4.14
CA GLU A 52 -8.70 -3.44 -4.66
C GLU A 52 -8.72 -3.47 -6.19
N VAL A 53 -8.41 -2.34 -6.85
CA VAL A 53 -8.40 -2.24 -8.31
C VAL A 53 -7.20 -2.99 -8.90
N TYR A 54 -5.98 -2.63 -8.49
CA TYR A 54 -4.77 -3.05 -9.21
C TYR A 54 -4.21 -4.39 -8.75
N SER A 55 -4.61 -4.92 -7.59
CA SER A 55 -4.14 -6.24 -7.17
C SER A 55 -4.91 -7.39 -7.82
N HIS A 56 -6.11 -7.14 -8.34
CA HIS A 56 -6.98 -8.18 -8.91
C HIS A 56 -7.10 -8.11 -10.43
N GLU A 57 -7.18 -6.90 -11.02
CA GLU A 57 -7.54 -6.71 -12.44
C GLU A 57 -6.46 -7.20 -13.42
N ASP A 58 -5.18 -6.94 -13.17
CA ASP A 58 -4.11 -7.26 -14.11
C ASP A 58 -2.87 -7.85 -13.43
N SER A 59 -2.39 -8.98 -13.98
CA SER A 59 -1.20 -9.68 -13.50
C SER A 59 0.06 -8.83 -13.48
N ARG A 60 0.18 -7.82 -14.36
CA ARG A 60 1.38 -6.96 -14.42
C ARG A 60 1.60 -6.16 -13.15
N PHE A 61 0.52 -5.79 -12.44
CA PHE A 61 0.60 -4.98 -11.23
C PHE A 61 0.83 -5.81 -9.97
N ARG A 62 0.49 -7.11 -9.99
CA ARG A 62 0.59 -8.01 -8.82
C ARG A 62 2.01 -8.13 -8.25
N THR A 63 3.02 -7.88 -9.07
CA THR A 63 4.43 -7.87 -8.67
C THR A 63 5.10 -6.52 -8.88
N ASP A 64 4.33 -5.45 -9.11
CA ASP A 64 4.87 -4.11 -9.30
C ASP A 64 5.38 -3.54 -7.97
N PRO A 65 6.65 -3.05 -7.90
CA PRO A 65 7.20 -2.49 -6.67
C PRO A 65 6.40 -1.32 -6.08
N ARG A 66 5.70 -0.54 -6.90
CA ARG A 66 4.82 0.54 -6.44
C ARG A 66 3.60 -0.01 -5.69
N LEU A 67 3.09 -1.16 -6.11
CA LEU A 67 2.01 -1.84 -5.41
C LEU A 67 2.50 -2.52 -4.12
N LEU A 68 3.75 -2.98 -4.07
CA LEU A 68 4.38 -3.44 -2.82
C LEU A 68 4.44 -2.32 -1.78
N HIS A 69 4.78 -1.09 -2.20
CA HIS A 69 4.74 0.06 -1.31
C HIS A 69 3.33 0.35 -0.78
N ALA A 70 2.30 0.22 -1.63
CA ALA A 70 0.91 0.35 -1.18
C ALA A 70 0.55 -0.72 -0.12
N TRP A 71 0.99 -1.97 -0.28
CA TRP A 71 0.81 -3.01 0.74
C TRP A 71 1.53 -2.68 2.06
N ASP A 72 2.77 -2.19 2.00
CA ASP A 72 3.53 -1.73 3.19
C ASP A 72 2.79 -0.60 3.92
N LEU A 73 2.32 0.41 3.19
CA LEU A 73 1.54 1.51 3.76
C LEU A 73 0.23 1.03 4.39
N LEU A 74 -0.48 0.08 3.76
CA LEU A 74 -1.71 -0.48 4.34
C LEU A 74 -1.42 -1.15 5.69
N GLY A 75 -0.35 -1.94 5.75
CA GLY A 75 0.07 -2.63 6.96
C GLY A 75 0.46 -1.66 8.09
N ARG A 76 1.19 -0.58 7.76
CA ARG A 76 1.68 0.40 8.74
C ARG A 76 0.58 1.35 9.23
N THR A 77 -0.37 1.70 8.37
CA THR A 77 -1.45 2.66 8.70
C THR A 77 -2.72 2.00 9.24
N SER A 78 -2.89 0.69 9.05
CA SER A 78 -4.09 -0.03 9.50
C SER A 78 -3.93 -0.63 10.90
N ILE A 79 -4.51 0.05 11.89
CA ILE A 79 -4.59 -0.41 13.29
C ILE A 79 -5.26 -1.80 13.39
N PHE A 80 -6.24 -2.09 12.53
CA PHE A 80 -7.04 -3.31 12.59
C PHE A 80 -6.42 -4.50 11.86
N LEU A 81 -5.88 -4.27 10.66
CA LEU A 81 -5.35 -5.36 9.85
C LEU A 81 -4.05 -5.89 10.46
N LYS A 82 -3.24 -5.00 11.06
CA LYS A 82 -1.87 -5.29 11.53
C LYS A 82 -0.96 -5.69 10.36
N TYR A 83 0.26 -5.17 10.36
CA TYR A 83 1.22 -5.37 9.27
C TYR A 83 1.48 -6.85 8.94
N ASP A 84 1.63 -7.71 9.95
CA ASP A 84 1.92 -9.13 9.74
C ASP A 84 0.80 -9.84 8.96
N ALA A 85 -0.47 -9.55 9.26
CA ALA A 85 -1.57 -10.17 8.55
C ALA A 85 -1.65 -9.69 7.10
N VAL A 86 -1.30 -8.42 6.84
CA VAL A 86 -1.20 -7.89 5.47
C VAL A 86 -0.10 -8.63 4.71
N MET A 87 1.10 -8.78 5.26
CA MET A 87 2.20 -9.47 4.58
C MET A 87 1.92 -10.96 4.38
N GLN A 88 1.33 -11.63 5.37
CA GLN A 88 0.87 -13.02 5.23
C GLN A 88 -0.17 -13.18 4.11
N ASN A 89 -1.09 -12.23 3.98
CA ASN A 89 -2.08 -12.25 2.91
C ASN A 89 -1.42 -12.06 1.53
N VAL A 90 -0.47 -11.13 1.41
CA VAL A 90 0.29 -10.90 0.17
C VAL A 90 1.04 -12.17 -0.27
N ASP A 91 1.72 -12.84 0.66
CA ASP A 91 2.41 -14.11 0.41
C ASP A 91 1.43 -15.23 0.03
N GLY A 92 0.30 -15.33 0.74
CA GLY A 92 -0.77 -16.30 0.48
C GLY A 92 -1.42 -16.13 -0.90
N LEU A 93 -1.57 -14.89 -1.36
CA LEU A 93 -2.01 -14.56 -2.74
C LEU A 93 -0.96 -14.93 -3.79
N GLY A 94 0.27 -15.23 -3.37
CA GLY A 94 1.39 -15.54 -4.26
C GLY A 94 2.02 -14.32 -4.91
N TYR A 95 1.73 -13.12 -4.41
CA TYR A 95 2.29 -11.88 -4.93
C TYR A 95 3.72 -11.71 -4.42
N PHE A 96 4.59 -11.11 -5.25
CA PHE A 96 5.98 -10.83 -4.91
C PHE A 96 6.84 -12.03 -4.46
N LYS A 97 6.43 -13.28 -4.73
CA LYS A 97 7.18 -14.50 -4.33
C LYS A 97 8.64 -14.53 -4.78
N THR A 98 8.95 -13.88 -5.90
CA THR A 98 10.32 -13.79 -6.45
C THR A 98 11.00 -12.45 -6.14
N SER A 99 10.34 -11.55 -5.40
CA SER A 99 10.88 -10.23 -5.06
C SER A 99 11.60 -10.30 -3.71
N PRO A 100 12.94 -10.16 -3.67
CA PRO A 100 13.68 -10.10 -2.41
C PRO A 100 13.24 -8.93 -1.53
N GLU A 101 12.76 -7.85 -2.15
CA GLU A 101 12.35 -6.62 -1.46
C GLU A 101 11.15 -6.85 -0.55
N PHE A 102 10.20 -7.69 -0.97
CA PHE A 102 9.05 -8.06 -0.14
C PHE A 102 9.51 -8.72 1.18
N PHE A 103 10.41 -9.69 1.10
CA PHE A 103 10.92 -10.38 2.29
C PHE A 103 11.80 -9.48 3.16
N ARG A 104 12.57 -8.56 2.55
CA ARG A 104 13.36 -7.55 3.29
C ARG A 104 12.47 -6.61 4.10
N LEU A 105 11.41 -6.09 3.49
CA LEU A 105 10.44 -5.22 4.17
C LEU A 105 9.80 -5.93 5.36
N TRP A 106 9.34 -7.17 5.15
CA TRP A 106 8.72 -7.93 6.22
C TRP A 106 9.70 -8.27 7.35
N ALA A 107 10.93 -8.68 7.02
CA ALA A 107 11.98 -8.94 8.01
C ALA A 107 12.35 -7.68 8.81
N ALA A 108 12.45 -6.52 8.17
CA ALA A 108 12.73 -5.25 8.83
C ALA A 108 11.65 -4.90 9.86
N TYR A 109 10.37 -5.04 9.49
CA TYR A 109 9.26 -4.84 10.44
C TYR A 109 9.30 -5.80 11.63
N LEU A 110 9.63 -7.08 11.40
CA LEU A 110 9.78 -8.05 12.47
C LEU A 110 10.96 -7.72 13.40
N ALA A 111 12.05 -7.19 12.85
CA ALA A 111 13.17 -6.70 13.64
C ALA A 111 12.75 -5.49 14.51
N GLU A 112 12.08 -4.49 13.92
CA GLU A 112 11.51 -3.33 14.65
C GLU A 112 10.62 -3.77 15.84
N LYS A 113 9.87 -4.86 15.69
CA LYS A 113 9.04 -5.43 16.77
C LYS A 113 9.83 -6.09 17.89
N LYS A 114 10.90 -6.83 17.55
CA LYS A 114 11.71 -7.56 18.54
C LYS A 114 12.66 -6.64 19.31
N ASP A 115 12.90 -5.44 18.80
CA ASP A 115 13.78 -4.42 19.39
C ASP A 115 13.14 -3.59 20.53
N ARG A 116 12.07 -4.09 21.16
CA ARG A 116 11.44 -3.43 22.33
C ARG A 116 11.30 -4.31 23.56
N THR A 117 11.72 -5.57 23.51
CA THR A 117 11.62 -6.49 24.66
C THR A 117 12.96 -7.08 25.11
N ASN A 118 14.01 -7.02 24.29
CA ASN A 118 15.30 -7.64 24.59
C ASN A 118 16.52 -6.78 24.14
N PHE A 119 16.38 -5.46 24.12
CA PHE A 119 17.51 -4.54 24.13
C PHE A 119 17.52 -3.75 25.44
#